data_AF-A0A9E5SSF9-F1
#
_entry.id   AF-A0A9E5SSF9-F1
#
_cell.length_a   1.000
_cell.length_b   1.000
_cell.length_c   1.000
_cell.angle_alpha   90.00
_cell.angle_beta   90.00
_cell.angle_gamma   90.00
#
_symmetry.space_group_name_H-M   'P 1'
#
loop_
_entity.id
_entity.type
_entity.pdbx_description
1 polymer ?
#
loop_
_entity_poly.entity_id
_entity_poly.type
_entity_poly.pdbx_seq_one_letter_code
_entity_poly.pdbx_strand_id
1 'polypeptide(L)'
;MEKQLTDSAIYPDSSVIKQALGRHYEWYEKFMAGVSEKGLSAEWRYYNDSKSWLCKVVQKKKTVCWLSVWDTGLMLTFYFTEKTIEGINQLNI
;
A
#
# COMPACT_ATOMS: atom_id res chain seq x y z
N MET A 1 -10.62 11.91 -7.19
CA MET A 1 -9.77 10.92 -6.52
C MET A 1 -10.06 11.01 -5.04
N GLU A 2 -10.81 10.04 -4.54
CA GLU A 2 -11.31 9.95 -3.17
C GLU A 2 -10.71 8.74 -2.48
N LYS A 3 -10.18 8.96 -1.27
CA LYS A 3 -9.54 7.91 -0.49
C LYS A 3 -10.61 6.99 0.09
N GLN A 4 -10.39 5.68 -0.05
CA GLN A 4 -11.24 4.64 0.50
C GLN A 4 -10.69 4.14 1.84
N LEU A 5 -11.44 3.26 2.51
CA LEU A 5 -11.03 2.63 3.78
C LEU A 5 -10.80 3.67 4.90
N THR A 6 -11.79 4.51 5.15
CA THR A 6 -11.74 5.61 6.14
C THR A 6 -12.43 5.29 7.46
N ASP A 7 -13.20 4.20 7.53
CA ASP A 7 -13.85 3.75 8.77
C ASP A 7 -12.90 2.90 9.62
N SER A 8 -12.50 3.41 10.79
CA SER A 8 -11.64 2.68 11.74
C SER A 8 -12.26 1.41 12.33
N ALA A 9 -13.60 1.27 12.29
CA ALA A 9 -14.29 0.11 12.81
C ALA A 9 -14.26 -1.09 11.83
N ILE A 10 -13.95 -0.85 10.56
CA ILE A 10 -13.97 -1.86 9.51
C ILE A 10 -12.52 -2.18 9.11
N TYR A 11 -12.04 -3.38 9.48
CA TYR A 11 -10.71 -3.83 9.09
C TYR A 11 -10.65 -4.09 7.58
N PRO A 12 -9.58 -3.69 6.86
CA PRO A 12 -9.45 -3.92 5.42
C PRO A 12 -9.05 -5.36 5.10
N ASP A 13 -9.98 -6.29 5.25
CA ASP A 13 -9.82 -7.64 4.73
C ASP A 13 -9.99 -7.69 3.20
N SER A 14 -9.79 -8.88 2.61
CA SER A 14 -9.91 -9.06 1.16
C SER A 14 -11.29 -8.70 0.61
N SER A 15 -12.37 -8.91 1.38
CA SER A 15 -13.73 -8.58 0.94
C SER A 15 -13.95 -7.07 0.90
N VAL A 16 -13.50 -6.35 1.92
CA VAL A 16 -13.60 -4.89 2.03
C VAL A 16 -12.75 -4.23 0.94
N ILE A 17 -11.53 -4.72 0.72
CA ILE A 17 -10.64 -4.20 -0.33
C ILE A 17 -11.21 -4.46 -1.72
N LYS A 18 -11.78 -5.66 -1.95
CA LYS A 18 -12.45 -5.99 -3.22
C LYS A 18 -13.65 -5.09 -3.49
N GLN A 19 -14.44 -4.79 -2.46
CA GLN A 19 -15.55 -3.85 -2.58
C GLN A 19 -15.05 -2.44 -2.92
N ALA A 20 -14.00 -1.97 -2.26
CA ALA A 20 -13.44 -0.64 -2.48
C ALA A 20 -12.80 -0.46 -3.87
N LEU A 21 -12.11 -1.49 -4.38
CA LEU A 21 -11.40 -1.43 -5.66
C LEU A 21 -12.26 -1.86 -6.87
N GLY A 22 -13.31 -2.65 -6.65
CA GLY A 22 -14.15 -3.20 -7.71
C GLY A 22 -13.32 -3.91 -8.80
N ARG A 23 -13.41 -3.40 -10.04
CA ARG A 23 -12.65 -3.94 -11.19
C ARG A 23 -11.13 -3.86 -11.04
N HIS A 24 -10.63 -2.99 -10.17
CA HIS A 24 -9.20 -2.77 -9.94
C HIS A 24 -8.61 -3.72 -8.89
N TYR A 25 -9.41 -4.63 -8.32
CA TYR A 25 -8.97 -5.56 -7.28
C TYR A 25 -7.81 -6.46 -7.73
N GLU A 26 -7.75 -6.84 -9.01
CA GLU A 26 -6.64 -7.64 -9.55
C GLU A 26 -5.26 -6.95 -9.40
N TRP A 27 -5.21 -5.62 -9.32
CA TRP A 27 -3.96 -4.88 -9.10
C TRP A 27 -3.46 -5.07 -7.67
N TYR A 28 -4.38 -5.12 -6.71
CA TYR A 28 -4.06 -5.43 -5.32
C TYR A 28 -3.53 -6.85 -5.18
N GLU A 29 -4.18 -7.83 -5.82
CA GLU A 29 -3.71 -9.22 -5.80
C GLU A 29 -2.32 -9.37 -6.40
N LYS A 30 -2.06 -8.77 -7.57
CA LYS A 30 -0.73 -8.77 -8.21
C LYS A 30 0.33 -8.10 -7.34
N PHE A 31 -0.02 -6.98 -6.70
CA PHE A 31 0.88 -6.28 -5.78
C PHE A 31 1.22 -7.15 -4.56
N MET A 32 0.22 -7.74 -3.90
CA MET A 32 0.42 -8.57 -2.71
C MET A 32 1.17 -9.86 -3.01
N ALA A 33 0.97 -10.46 -4.19
CA ALA A 33 1.78 -11.58 -4.67
C ALA A 33 3.26 -11.16 -4.79
N GLY A 34 3.53 -10.02 -5.44
CA GLY A 34 4.88 -9.49 -5.59
C GLY A 34 5.56 -9.09 -4.27
N VAL A 35 4.78 -8.68 -3.26
CA VAL A 35 5.23 -8.46 -1.87
C VAL A 35 5.67 -9.78 -1.25
N SER A 36 4.82 -10.81 -1.33
CA SER A 36 5.10 -12.13 -0.77
C SER A 36 6.32 -12.80 -1.41
N GLU A 37 6.42 -12.78 -2.74
CA GLU A 37 7.55 -13.35 -3.51
C GLU A 37 8.89 -12.74 -3.10
N LYS A 38 8.92 -11.47 -2.70
CA LYS A 38 10.13 -10.76 -2.25
C LYS A 38 10.43 -10.96 -0.75
N GLY A 39 9.67 -11.82 -0.07
CA GLY A 39 9.79 -12.05 1.37
C GLY A 39 9.48 -10.80 2.20
N LEU A 40 8.66 -9.89 1.67
CA LEU A 40 8.17 -8.71 2.39
C LEU A 40 6.89 -9.08 3.14
N SER A 41 6.65 -8.42 4.26
CA SER A 41 5.39 -8.53 4.99
C SER A 41 4.57 -7.25 4.86
N ALA A 42 3.26 -7.38 4.97
CA ALA A 42 2.31 -6.28 4.85
C ALA A 42 1.35 -6.31 6.04
N GLU A 43 1.07 -5.16 6.62
CA GLU A 43 0.15 -4.99 7.75
C GLU A 43 -0.74 -3.77 7.54
N TRP A 44 -2.05 -3.90 7.79
CA TRP A 44 -2.96 -2.77 7.79
C TRP A 44 -2.94 -2.05 9.14
N ARG A 45 -2.82 -0.73 9.10
CA ARG A 45 -2.86 0.14 10.28
C ARG A 45 -3.77 1.32 10.02
N TYR A 46 -4.60 1.66 11.01
CA TYR A 46 -5.41 2.87 10.97
C TYR A 46 -4.60 4.06 11.47
N TYR A 47 -4.57 5.13 10.67
CA TYR A 47 -3.85 6.36 10.96
C TYR A 47 -4.86 7.45 11.34
N ASN A 48 -4.77 7.94 12.58
CA ASN A 48 -5.74 8.88 13.16
C ASN A 48 -5.63 10.30 12.58
N ASP A 49 -4.43 10.68 12.14
CA ASP A 49 -4.12 11.94 11.48
C ASP A 49 -4.72 12.00 10.07
N SER A 50 -4.59 10.92 9.31
CA SER A 50 -5.14 10.84 7.95
C SER A 50 -6.56 10.29 7.88
N LYS A 51 -7.13 9.86 9.03
CA LYS A 51 -8.44 9.19 9.16
C LYS A 51 -8.63 8.09 8.12
N SER A 52 -7.62 7.24 7.95
CA SER A 52 -7.63 6.19 6.93
C SER A 52 -6.76 5.00 7.28
N TRP A 53 -7.14 3.84 6.76
CA TRP A 53 -6.28 2.65 6.75
C TRP A 53 -5.16 2.79 5.71
N LEU A 54 -3.93 2.47 6.12
CA LEU A 54 -2.79 2.31 5.24
C LEU A 54 -2.20 0.92 5.43
N CYS A 55 -1.85 0.27 4.31
CA CYS A 55 -1.13 -0.98 4.34
C CYS A 55 0.37 -0.67 4.34
N LYS A 56 1.05 -0.99 5.44
CA LYS A 56 2.47 -0.80 5.60
C LYS A 56 3.20 -2.06 5.13
N VAL A 57 4.02 -1.93 4.11
CA VAL A 57 4.88 -3.01 3.61
C VAL A 57 6.26 -2.87 4.20
N VAL A 58 6.79 -3.94 4.80
CA VAL A 58 8.07 -3.92 5.52
C VAL A 58 8.98 -5.06 5.09
N GLN A 59 10.29 -4.78 5.10
CA GLN A 59 11.34 -5.78 5.07
C GLN A 59 11.99 -5.81 6.46
N LYS A 60 11.75 -6.89 7.23
CA LYS A 60 12.12 -6.96 8.65
C LYS A 60 11.54 -5.76 9.42
N LYS A 61 12.38 -4.79 9.80
CA LYS A 61 11.99 -3.58 10.53
C LYS A 61 11.91 -2.32 9.67
N LYS A 62 12.35 -2.39 8.40
CA LYS A 62 12.40 -1.23 7.49
C LYS A 62 11.12 -1.15 6.69
N THR A 63 10.47 0.00 6.68
CA THR A 63 9.34 0.23 5.78
C THR A 63 9.85 0.35 4.35
N VAL A 64 9.22 -0.39 3.44
CA VAL A 64 9.47 -0.32 2.00
C VAL A 64 8.53 0.69 1.38
N CYS A 65 7.22 0.55 1.62
CA CYS A 65 6.22 1.52 1.17
C CYS A 65 4.96 1.49 2.04
N TRP A 66 4.12 2.48 1.82
CA TRP A 66 2.73 2.50 2.27
C TRP A 66 1.82 2.39 1.05
N LEU A 67 0.79 1.56 1.14
CA LEU A 67 -0.27 1.44 0.17
C LEU A 67 -1.55 2.08 0.75
N SER A 68 -2.22 2.87 -0.07
CA SER A 68 -3.57 3.37 0.18
C SER A 68 -4.49 3.04 -0.98
N VAL A 69 -5.77 2.85 -0.68
CA VAL A 69 -6.82 2.54 -1.66
C VAL A 69 -7.61 3.81 -1.97
N TRP A 70 -7.86 4.01 -3.26
CA TRP A 70 -8.60 5.15 -3.81
C TRP A 70 -9.66 4.65 -4.79
N ASP A 71 -10.67 5.46 -5.05
CA ASP A 71 -11.68 5.24 -6.09
C ASP A 71 -11.09 4.94 -7.48
N THR A 72 -9.88 5.44 -7.75
CA THR A 72 -9.16 5.24 -9.02
C THR A 72 -8.11 4.12 -8.98
N GLY A 73 -7.94 3.40 -7.85
CA GLY A 73 -7.00 2.30 -7.72
C GLY A 73 -6.10 2.35 -6.47
N LEU A 74 -4.80 2.09 -6.65
CA LEU A 74 -3.82 2.02 -5.58
C LEU A 74 -2.86 3.20 -5.65
N MET A 75 -2.52 3.78 -4.50
CA MET A 75 -1.42 4.73 -4.37
C MET A 75 -0.34 4.14 -3.46
N LEU A 76 0.87 4.03 -3.99
CA LEU A 76 2.06 3.55 -3.28
C LEU A 76 2.96 4.74 -2.96
N THR A 77 3.29 4.92 -1.69
CA THR A 77 4.22 5.96 -1.23
C THR A 77 5.51 5.33 -0.74
N PHE A 78 6.63 5.77 -1.30
CA PHE A 78 7.98 5.38 -0.91
C PHE A 78 8.73 6.61 -0.38
N TYR A 79 9.51 6.44 0.68
CA TYR A 79 10.39 7.49 1.19
C TYR A 79 11.84 7.06 1.03
N PHE A 80 12.63 7.92 0.40
CA PHE A 80 14.04 7.73 0.20
C PHE A 80 14.81 8.88 0.83
N THR A 81 15.98 8.58 1.36
CA THR A 81 16.94 9.60 1.79
C THR A 81 17.68 10.16 0.57
N GLU A 82 18.27 11.35 0.70
CA GLU A 82 19.15 11.91 -0.34
C GLU A 82 20.26 10.93 -0.74
N LYS A 83 20.84 10.20 0.23
CA LYS A 83 21.89 9.20 -0.02
C LYS A 83 21.45 8.03 -0.92
N THR A 84 20.15 7.78 -1.01
CA THR A 84 19.58 6.66 -1.77
C THR A 84 18.93 7.11 -3.08
N ILE A 85 18.92 8.41 -3.39
CA ILE A 85 18.21 8.95 -4.56
C ILE A 85 18.84 8.50 -5.88
N GLU A 86 20.16 8.32 -5.92
CA GLU A 86 20.86 7.88 -7.12
C GLU A 86 20.38 6.51 -7.59
N GLY A 87 20.12 5.59 -6.65
CA GLY A 87 19.56 4.28 -6.97
C GLY A 87 18.16 4.36 -7.59
N ILE A 88 17.39 5.42 -7.28
CA ILE A 88 16.08 5.67 -7.92
C ILE A 88 16.26 6.20 -9.33
N ASN A 89 17.20 7.12 -9.55
CA ASN A 89 17.48 7.68 -10.88
C ASN A 89 18.01 6.62 -11.87
N GLN A 90 18.55 5.52 -11.37
CA GLN A 90 19.06 4.40 -12.18
C GLN A 90 18.02 3.30 -12.43
N LEU A 91 16.79 3.42 -11.89
CA LEU A 91 15.73 2.46 -12.18
C LEU A 91 15.31 2.58 -13.65
N ASN A 92 15.32 1.45 -14.35
CA ASN A 92 14.79 1.35 -15.71
C ASN A 92 13.29 0.98 -15.65
N ILE A 93 12.45 1.97 -15.36
CA ILE A 93 10.99 1.83 -15.19
C ILE A 93 10.23 2.85 -16.04
#